data_AF-A0A7V6VKR9-F1
#
_entry.id   AF-A0A7V6VKR9-F1
#
_cell.length_a   1.000
_cell.length_b   1.000
_cell.length_c   1.000
_cell.angle_alpha   90.00
_cell.angle_beta   90.00
_cell.angle_gamma   90.00
#
_symmetry.space_group_name_H-M   'P 1'
#
loop_
_entity.id
_entity.type
_entity.pdbx_description
1 polymer ?
#
loop_
_entity_poly.entity_id
_entity_poly.type
_entity_poly.pdbx_seq_one_letter_code
_entity_poly.pdbx_strand_id
1 'polypeptide(L)'
;MAAIQRQVREGQARVDVAAWWGISRWTVDSIMSGRFTGRDASEARQESERIRQIRTLAAAGTTQQEIAERFGLTQQAVSQIVRGVTHPETGGPISTG
;
A
#
# COMPACT_ATOMS: atom_id res chain seq x y z
N MET A 1 2.76 -0.77 14.65
CA MET A 1 1.52 -1.56 14.53
C MET A 1 0.88 -1.97 15.86
N ALA A 2 0.87 -1.08 16.86
CA ALA A 2 0.07 -1.30 18.06
C ALA A 2 -1.42 -1.39 17.71
N ALA A 3 -1.92 -0.63 16.73
CA ALA A 3 -3.34 -0.59 16.40
C ALA A 3 -3.93 -1.93 15.88
N ILE A 4 -3.30 -2.62 14.92
CA ILE A 4 -3.83 -3.92 14.43
C ILE A 4 -3.75 -4.99 15.51
N GLN A 5 -2.60 -5.13 16.18
CA GLN A 5 -2.45 -6.11 17.25
C GLN A 5 -3.39 -5.80 18.43
N ARG A 6 -3.60 -4.52 18.74
CA ARG A 6 -4.51 -4.07 19.79
C ARG A 6 -5.96 -4.36 19.41
N GLN A 7 -6.42 -4.05 18.21
CA GLN A 7 -7.78 -4.36 17.75
C GLN A 7 -8.08 -5.86 17.79
N VAL A 8 -7.14 -6.69 17.35
CA VAL A 8 -7.31 -8.15 17.42
C VAL A 8 -7.30 -8.64 18.87
N ARG A 9 -6.51 -8.03 19.77
CA ARG A 9 -6.53 -8.32 21.22
C ARG A 9 -7.80 -7.79 21.92
N GLU A 10 -8.37 -6.71 21.43
CA GLU A 10 -9.65 -6.13 21.85
C GLU A 10 -10.85 -6.95 21.34
N GLY A 11 -10.61 -8.00 20.55
CA GLY A 11 -11.62 -8.98 20.13
C GLY A 11 -12.18 -8.76 18.73
N GLN A 12 -11.69 -7.78 17.95
CA GLN A 12 -12.10 -7.66 16.56
C GLN A 12 -11.66 -8.87 15.74
N ALA A 13 -12.55 -9.35 14.88
CA ALA A 13 -12.25 -10.44 13.98
C ALA A 13 -11.15 -10.01 12.98
N ARG A 14 -10.17 -10.88 12.78
CA ARG A 14 -8.99 -10.61 11.93
C ARG A 14 -9.36 -10.29 10.48
N VAL A 15 -10.49 -10.79 10.00
CA VAL A 15 -11.03 -10.49 8.66
C VAL A 15 -11.51 -9.05 8.54
N ASP A 16 -12.17 -8.53 9.56
CA ASP A 16 -12.68 -7.16 9.57
C ASP A 16 -11.53 -6.17 9.72
N VAL A 17 -10.53 -6.52 10.53
CA VAL A 17 -9.27 -5.76 10.62
C VAL A 17 -8.53 -5.80 9.29
N ALA A 18 -8.50 -6.92 8.57
CA ALA A 18 -7.88 -6.97 7.25
C ALA A 18 -8.60 -6.04 6.24
N ALA A 19 -9.93 -6.13 6.19
CA ALA A 19 -10.77 -5.33 5.29
C ALA A 19 -10.68 -3.83 5.59
N TRP A 20 -10.80 -3.43 6.86
CA TRP A 20 -10.73 -2.04 7.29
C TRP A 20 -9.40 -1.37 6.93
N TRP A 21 -8.33 -2.15 6.97
CA TRP A 21 -6.97 -1.66 6.70
C TRP A 21 -6.51 -1.91 5.26
N GLY A 22 -7.36 -2.48 4.40
CA GLY A 22 -7.06 -2.75 2.99
C GLY A 22 -5.91 -3.73 2.78
N ILE A 23 -5.73 -4.70 3.68
CA ILE A 23 -4.67 -5.71 3.64
C ILE A 23 -5.27 -7.12 3.64
N SER A 24 -4.46 -8.13 3.30
CA SER A 24 -4.90 -9.52 3.37
C SER A 24 -5.03 -10.02 4.81
N ARG A 25 -5.96 -10.95 5.07
CA ARG A 25 -6.04 -11.67 6.36
C ARG A 25 -4.71 -12.36 6.70
N TRP A 26 -4.01 -12.87 5.70
CA TRP A 26 -2.70 -13.50 5.87
C TRP A 26 -1.66 -12.52 6.44
N THR A 27 -1.69 -11.26 6.00
CA THR A 27 -0.86 -10.18 6.57
C THR A 27 -1.19 -9.98 8.06
N VAL A 28 -2.47 -10.01 8.44
CA VAL A 28 -2.89 -9.96 9.85
C VAL A 28 -2.37 -11.17 10.65
N ASP A 29 -2.47 -12.38 10.12
CA ASP A 29 -1.97 -13.60 10.77
C ASP A 29 -0.43 -13.63 10.88
N SER A 30 0.30 -13.12 9.88
CA SER A 30 1.77 -12.95 9.92
C SER A 30 2.22 -11.89 10.93
N ILE A 31 1.44 -10.80 11.12
CA ILE A 31 1.69 -9.79 12.17
C ILE A 31 1.40 -10.36 13.57
N MET A 32 0.34 -11.16 13.71
CA MET A 32 -0.03 -11.78 15.00
C MET A 32 0.92 -12.91 15.40
N SER A 33 1.46 -13.64 14.42
CA SER A 33 2.49 -14.67 14.65
C SER A 33 3.90 -14.10 14.87
N GLY A 34 4.08 -12.78 14.75
CA GLY A 34 5.38 -12.11 14.93
C GLY A 34 6.38 -12.34 13.80
N ARG A 35 6.00 -13.09 12.75
CA ARG A 35 6.83 -13.33 11.56
C ARG A 35 7.06 -12.06 10.75
N PHE A 36 6.08 -11.15 10.78
CA PHE A 36 6.21 -9.79 10.27
C PHE A 36 6.21 -8.86 11.47
N THR A 37 7.26 -8.06 11.63
CA THR A 37 7.32 -7.18 12.79
C THR A 37 6.26 -6.09 12.67
N GLY A 38 6.00 -5.44 13.81
CA GLY A 38 5.12 -4.28 13.92
C GLY A 38 5.48 -3.10 13.00
N ARG A 39 6.62 -3.13 12.32
CA ARG A 39 7.13 -2.11 11.40
C ARG A 39 6.80 -2.50 9.95
N ASP A 40 7.09 -3.74 9.57
CA ASP A 40 7.10 -4.19 8.17
C ASP A 40 5.72 -4.08 7.49
N ALA A 41 4.61 -4.40 8.16
CA ALA A 41 3.26 -4.21 7.55
C ALA A 41 2.68 -2.81 7.74
N SER A 42 3.31 -1.94 8.54
CA SER A 42 3.03 -0.50 8.53
C SER A 42 3.69 0.14 7.31
N GLU A 43 4.91 -0.28 7.00
CA GLU A 43 5.63 0.11 5.80
C GLU A 43 4.91 -0.41 4.55
N ALA A 44 4.48 -1.67 4.52
CA ALA A 44 3.71 -2.21 3.40
C ALA A 44 2.39 -1.44 3.14
N ARG A 45 1.69 -1.00 4.20
CA ARG A 45 0.48 -0.16 4.08
C ARG A 45 0.79 1.23 3.57
N GLN A 46 1.83 1.86 4.10
CA GLN A 46 2.28 3.17 3.63
C GLN A 46 2.72 3.11 2.17
N GLU A 47 3.43 2.05 1.78
CA GLU A 47 3.86 1.82 0.41
C GLU A 47 2.66 1.61 -0.52
N SER A 48 1.69 0.79 -0.11
CA SER A 48 0.45 0.56 -0.88
C SER A 48 -0.36 1.85 -1.06
N GLU A 49 -0.44 2.68 -0.02
CA GLU A 49 -1.11 3.99 -0.09
C GLU A 49 -0.35 4.97 -0.99
N ARG A 50 0.97 5.00 -0.88
CA ARG A 50 1.85 5.80 -1.73
C ARG A 50 1.67 5.45 -3.20
N ILE A 51 1.64 4.16 -3.53
CA ILE A 51 1.39 3.66 -4.89
C ILE A 51 0.01 4.10 -5.40
N ARG A 52 -1.04 3.98 -4.58
CA ARG A 52 -2.38 4.45 -4.95
C ARG A 52 -2.41 5.95 -5.23
N GLN A 53 -1.73 6.75 -4.42
CA GLN A 53 -1.66 8.20 -4.64
C GLN A 53 -0.92 8.55 -5.92
N ILE A 54 0.21 7.89 -6.20
CA ILE A 54 0.97 8.06 -7.45
C ILE A 54 0.07 7.79 -8.67
N ARG A 55 -0.67 6.67 -8.63
CA ARG A 55 -1.61 6.29 -9.71
C ARG A 55 -2.74 7.28 -9.88
N THR A 56 -3.37 7.70 -8.79
CA THR A 56 -4.45 8.69 -8.82
C THR A 56 -3.99 10.02 -9.39
N LEU A 57 -2.79 10.50 -9.02
CA LEU A 57 -2.23 11.75 -9.56
C LEU A 57 -1.93 11.65 -11.05
N ALA A 58 -1.37 10.51 -11.50
CA ALA A 58 -1.14 10.27 -12.91
C ALA A 58 -2.45 10.22 -13.70
N ALA A 59 -3.49 9.54 -13.17
CA ALA A 59 -4.81 9.49 -13.78
C ALA A 59 -5.52 10.85 -13.80
N ALA A 60 -5.23 11.72 -12.83
CA ALA A 60 -5.70 13.10 -12.79
C ALA A 60 -4.94 14.04 -13.76
N GLY A 61 -4.00 13.53 -14.56
CA GLY A 61 -3.25 14.30 -15.55
C GLY A 61 -1.99 14.97 -15.02
N THR A 62 -1.57 14.70 -13.78
CA THR A 62 -0.27 15.17 -13.27
C THR A 62 0.85 14.45 -14.02
N THR A 63 1.89 15.17 -14.43
CA THR A 63 2.98 14.53 -15.18
C THR A 63 3.80 13.61 -14.28
N GLN A 64 4.39 12.56 -14.86
CA GLN A 64 5.21 11.62 -14.10
C GLN A 64 6.45 12.28 -13.48
N GLN A 65 6.93 13.39 -14.06
CA GLN A 65 8.05 14.18 -13.54
C GLN A 65 7.66 14.94 -12.26
N GLU A 66 6.52 15.61 -12.25
CA GLU A 66 6.01 16.32 -11.05
C GLU A 66 5.69 15.33 -9.92
N ILE A 67 5.14 14.15 -10.26
CA ILE A 67 4.90 13.09 -9.28
C ILE A 67 6.24 12.57 -8.72
N ALA A 68 7.25 12.40 -9.57
CA ALA A 68 8.58 11.95 -9.14
C ALA A 68 9.19 12.92 -8.13
N GLU A 69 9.14 14.22 -8.41
CA GLU A 69 9.61 15.27 -7.50
C GLU A 69 8.83 15.28 -6.18
N ARG A 70 7.49 15.19 -6.24
CA ARG A 70 6.62 15.19 -5.05
C ARG A 70 6.89 14.01 -4.12
N PHE A 71 7.22 12.84 -4.67
CA PHE A 71 7.43 11.61 -3.89
C PHE A 71 8.91 11.28 -3.68
N GLY A 72 9.86 12.09 -4.18
CA GLY A 72 11.29 11.79 -4.09
C GLY A 72 11.68 10.50 -4.83
N LEU A 73 11.04 10.24 -5.97
CA LEU A 73 11.29 9.09 -6.83
C LEU A 73 11.93 9.53 -8.15
N THR A 74 12.38 8.56 -8.94
CA THR A 74 12.74 8.82 -10.34
C THR A 74 11.49 8.77 -11.21
N GLN A 75 11.49 9.49 -12.33
CA GLN A 75 10.40 9.42 -13.31
C GLN A 75 10.20 7.98 -13.83
N GLN A 76 11.28 7.20 -13.97
CA GLN A 76 11.20 5.79 -14.34
C GLN A 76 10.48 4.94 -13.28
N ALA A 77 10.75 5.16 -11.99
CA ALA A 77 10.06 4.46 -10.91
C ALA A 77 8.55 4.79 -10.94
N VAL A 78 8.19 6.05 -11.14
CA VAL A 78 6.79 6.47 -11.31
C VAL A 78 6.14 5.78 -12.50
N SER A 79 6.84 5.67 -13.64
CA SER A 79 6.36 4.96 -14.82
C SER A 79 6.02 3.50 -14.54
N GLN A 80 6.91 2.78 -13.83
CA GLN A 80 6.67 1.37 -13.47
C GLN A 80 5.49 1.21 -12.51
N ILE A 81 5.34 2.13 -11.55
CA ILE A 81 4.22 2.15 -10.60
C ILE A 81 2.88 2.39 -11.33
N VAL A 82 2.84 3.38 -12.21
CA VAL A 82 1.65 3.77 -12.99
C VAL A 82 1.20 2.67 -13.95
N ARG A 83 2.15 1.93 -14.53
CA ARG A 83 1.89 0.77 -15.41
C ARG A 83 1.59 -0.53 -14.66
N GLY A 84 1.79 -0.55 -13.34
CA GLY A 84 1.58 -1.76 -12.53
C GLY A 84 2.65 -2.85 -12.70
N VAL A 85 3.84 -2.50 -13.19
CA VAL A 85 4.94 -3.48 -13.42
C VAL A 85 5.52 -3.99 -12.10
N THR A 86 5.78 -3.09 -11.15
CA THR A 86 6.40 -3.42 -9.86
C THR A 86 5.40 -3.75 -8.77
N HIS A 87 4.15 -3.30 -8.91
CA HIS A 87 3.09 -3.44 -7.90
C HIS A 87 1.73 -3.79 -8.52
N PRO A 88 1.60 -4.94 -9.20
CA PRO A 88 0.37 -5.32 -9.90
C PRO A 88 -0.79 -5.60 -8.94
N GLU A 89 -0.52 -6.12 -7.73
CA GLU A 89 -1.56 -6.40 -6.73
C GLU A 89 -2.07 -5.16 -5.99
N THR A 90 -1.35 -4.04 -6.05
CA THR A 90 -1.82 -2.79 -5.45
C THR A 90 -2.93 -2.23 -6.33
N GLY A 91 -4.05 -1.80 -5.77
CA GLY A 91 -5.17 -1.25 -6.56
C GLY A 91 -4.90 0.14 -7.14
N GLY A 92 -5.96 0.79 -7.63
CA GLY A 92 -5.89 2.14 -8.22
C GLY A 92 -5.76 2.14 -9.75
N PRO A 93 -5.95 3.30 -10.39
CA PRO A 93 -6.01 3.40 -11.84
C PRO A 93 -4.64 3.11 -12.47
N ILE A 94 -4.60 2.11 -13.34
CA ILE A 94 -3.41 1.71 -14.08
C ILE A 94 -3.51 2.33 -15.47
N SER A 95 -2.48 3.05 -15.91
CA SER A 95 -2.46 3.52 -17.30
C SER A 95 -2.09 2.35 -18.20
N THR A 96 -3.11 1.68 -18.73
CA THR A 96 -2.98 0.71 -19.82
C THR A 96 -2.78 1.49 -21.12
N GLY A 97 -1.59 2.05 -21.31
CA GLY A 97 -1.16 2.67 -22.56
C GLY A 97 -0.41 1.67 -23.42
#